data_AF-A0AAE7QC45-F1
#
_entry.id   AF-A0AAE7QC45-F1
#
_cell.length_a   1.000
_cell.length_b   1.000
_cell.length_c   1.000
_cell.angle_alpha   90.00
_cell.angle_beta   90.00
_cell.angle_gamma   90.00
#
_symmetry.space_group_name_H-M   'P 1'
#
loop_
_entity.id
_entity.type
_entity.pdbx_description
1 polymer ?
#
loop_
_entity_poly.entity_id
_entity_poly.type
_entity_poly.pdbx_seq_one_letter_code
_entity_poly.pdbx_strand_id
1 'polypeptide(L)'
;MLPSIYDGDEFPGYDKVKLSYQQLATIIHRGKRDWIATLENQKAVYLITDKSNGKLYVGSATSMSKMLLTRWSNYVANGHGGNKELVTLVEERGFDYVKVNFQYKVLENYNGKVDDKLVLQRESYSEEALQSRQFGYNSN
;
A
#
# COMPACT_ATOMS: atom_id res chain seq x y z
N MET A 1 -22.03 1.80 22.77
CA MET A 1 -21.89 1.21 21.43
C MET A 1 -20.45 0.74 21.29
N LEU A 2 -20.21 -0.55 21.10
CA LEU A 2 -18.87 -1.08 20.85
C LEU A 2 -18.51 -0.84 19.37
N PRO A 3 -17.28 -0.45 19.02
CA PRO A 3 -16.88 -0.40 17.62
C PRO A 3 -16.92 -1.82 17.08
N SER A 4 -17.56 -2.01 15.91
CA SER A 4 -17.61 -3.31 15.25
C SER A 4 -16.19 -3.83 15.05
N ILE A 5 -15.91 -4.96 15.70
CA ILE A 5 -14.75 -5.79 15.42
C ILE A 5 -14.87 -6.12 13.93
N TYR A 6 -13.86 -5.74 13.17
CA TYR A 6 -13.78 -6.10 11.77
C TYR A 6 -13.68 -7.64 11.69
N ASP A 7 -14.77 -8.33 11.37
CA ASP A 7 -14.81 -9.79 11.13
C ASP A 7 -14.10 -10.21 9.82
N GLY A 8 -13.19 -9.36 9.30
CA GLY A 8 -12.51 -9.48 8.00
C GLY A 8 -11.50 -10.61 7.91
N ASP A 9 -11.97 -11.85 8.06
CA ASP A 9 -11.20 -13.06 7.76
C ASP A 9 -11.04 -13.27 6.25
N GLU A 10 -12.07 -12.95 5.47
CA GLU A 10 -12.06 -13.17 4.01
C GLU A 10 -11.53 -11.97 3.21
N PHE A 11 -10.94 -12.25 2.05
CA PHE A 11 -10.43 -11.25 1.13
C PHE A 11 -11.60 -10.59 0.35
N PRO A 12 -11.78 -9.26 0.41
CA PRO A 12 -12.99 -8.60 -0.09
C PRO A 12 -13.02 -8.39 -1.61
N GLY A 13 -11.96 -8.77 -2.34
CA GLY A 13 -11.72 -8.33 -3.71
C GLY A 13 -10.79 -7.12 -3.77
N TYR A 14 -9.92 -7.03 -4.78
CA TYR A 14 -8.89 -5.99 -4.89
C TYR A 14 -9.47 -4.57 -4.89
N ASP A 15 -10.58 -4.37 -5.60
CA ASP A 15 -11.32 -3.11 -5.73
C ASP A 15 -11.92 -2.62 -4.41
N LYS A 16 -12.04 -3.51 -3.41
CA LYS A 16 -12.57 -3.20 -2.08
C LYS A 16 -11.51 -3.18 -0.99
N VAL A 17 -10.24 -3.45 -1.32
CA VAL A 17 -9.15 -3.40 -0.33
C VAL A 17 -8.94 -1.96 0.14
N LYS A 18 -9.21 -1.73 1.43
CA LYS A 18 -8.97 -0.47 2.13
C LYS A 18 -8.64 -0.76 3.59
N LEU A 19 -7.35 -0.79 3.91
CA LEU A 19 -6.84 -1.23 5.22
C LEU A 19 -6.16 -0.10 5.96
N SER A 20 -6.38 0.03 7.26
CA SER A 20 -5.45 0.76 8.13
C SER A 20 -4.11 0.02 8.22
N TYR A 21 -3.05 0.71 8.67
CA TYR A 21 -1.79 0.04 9.01
C TYR A 21 -2.02 -1.15 9.95
N GLN A 22 -2.83 -1.00 11.01
CA GLN A 22 -3.06 -2.06 12.00
C GLN A 22 -3.74 -3.29 11.39
N GLN A 23 -4.67 -3.10 10.47
CA GLN A 23 -5.32 -4.21 9.76
C GLN A 23 -4.32 -4.91 8.84
N LEU A 24 -3.54 -4.15 8.06
CA LEU A 24 -2.51 -4.70 7.19
C LEU A 24 -1.45 -5.48 7.97
N ALA A 25 -0.94 -4.91 9.06
CA ALA A 25 0.01 -5.56 9.94
C ALA A 25 -0.56 -6.85 10.55
N THR A 26 -1.82 -6.84 10.98
CA THR A 26 -2.50 -8.04 11.50
C THR A 26 -2.59 -9.14 10.45
N ILE A 27 -2.97 -8.80 9.21
CA ILE A 27 -3.06 -9.75 8.09
C ILE A 27 -1.70 -10.40 7.83
N ILE A 28 -0.63 -9.59 7.76
CA ILE A 28 0.73 -10.05 7.45
C ILE A 28 1.31 -10.87 8.61
N HIS A 29 1.25 -10.36 9.84
CA HIS A 29 1.84 -11.06 11.01
C HIS A 29 1.11 -12.36 11.36
N ARG A 30 -0.21 -12.42 11.17
CA ARG A 30 -0.98 -13.66 11.40
C ARG A 30 -0.97 -14.61 10.20
N GLY A 31 -0.40 -14.20 9.07
CA GLY A 31 -0.34 -15.01 7.86
C GLY A 31 -1.71 -15.49 7.40
N LYS A 32 -2.73 -14.61 7.38
CA LYS A 32 -4.10 -14.98 6.97
C LYS A 32 -4.07 -15.57 5.55
N ARG A 33 -4.29 -16.89 5.44
CA ARG A 33 -4.01 -17.67 4.23
C ARG A 33 -4.61 -17.07 2.96
N ASP A 34 -5.88 -16.71 2.99
CA ASP A 34 -6.58 -16.18 1.82
C ASP A 34 -5.97 -14.85 1.36
N TRP A 35 -5.63 -13.98 2.29
CA TRP A 35 -4.95 -12.72 2.00
C TRP A 35 -3.54 -12.93 1.46
N ILE A 36 -2.75 -13.80 2.11
CA ILE A 36 -1.37 -14.08 1.68
C ILE A 36 -1.38 -14.66 0.26
N ALA A 37 -2.17 -15.71 0.02
CA ALA A 37 -2.27 -16.35 -1.29
C ALA A 37 -2.73 -15.37 -2.37
N THR A 38 -3.66 -14.47 -2.01
CA THR A 38 -4.17 -13.47 -2.94
C THR A 38 -3.15 -12.39 -3.26
N LEU A 39 -2.36 -11.91 -2.28
CA LEU A 39 -1.40 -10.80 -2.49
C LEU A 39 -0.02 -11.25 -3.00
N GLU A 40 0.38 -12.50 -2.76
CA GLU A 40 1.76 -12.98 -2.97
C GLU A 40 2.22 -12.90 -4.44
N ASN A 41 1.33 -13.21 -5.39
CA ASN A 41 1.67 -13.30 -6.82
C ASN A 41 1.03 -12.20 -7.68
N GLN A 42 0.76 -11.04 -7.07
CA GLN A 42 0.10 -9.94 -7.75
C GLN A 42 1.03 -8.78 -8.01
N LYS A 43 0.91 -8.24 -9.23
CA LYS A 43 1.36 -6.89 -9.54
C LYS A 43 0.21 -5.95 -9.28
N ALA A 44 0.53 -4.71 -8.92
CA ALA A 44 -0.51 -3.72 -8.64
C ALA A 44 0.03 -2.31 -8.70
N VAL A 45 -0.87 -1.37 -8.95
CA VAL A 45 -0.73 0.02 -8.52
C VAL A 45 -1.55 0.18 -7.25
N TYR A 46 -0.94 0.71 -6.20
CA TYR A 46 -1.56 0.89 -4.90
C TYR A 46 -1.42 2.34 -4.42
N LEU A 47 -2.26 2.71 -3.47
CA LEU A 47 -2.32 4.03 -2.87
C LEU A 47 -2.13 3.92 -1.36
N ILE A 48 -1.23 4.74 -0.83
CA ILE A 48 -1.11 5.02 0.60
C ILE A 48 -1.64 6.44 0.83
N THR A 49 -2.58 6.58 1.75
CA THR A 49 -3.14 7.87 2.15
C THR A 49 -2.75 8.16 3.59
N ASP A 50 -2.11 9.31 3.82
CA ASP A 50 -2.01 9.89 5.16
C ASP A 50 -3.33 10.61 5.48
N LYS A 51 -4.14 9.98 6.33
CA LYS A 51 -5.47 10.51 6.68
C LYS A 51 -5.41 11.77 7.54
N SER A 52 -4.27 12.11 8.13
CA SER A 52 -4.14 13.29 8.99
C SER A 52 -4.04 14.59 8.19
N ASN A 53 -3.55 14.53 6.95
CA ASN A 53 -3.29 15.70 6.12
C ASN A 53 -3.76 15.54 4.66
N GLY A 54 -4.26 14.38 4.27
CA GLY A 54 -4.77 14.09 2.92
C GLY A 54 -3.70 13.80 1.87
N LYS A 55 -2.41 13.81 2.24
CA LYS A 55 -1.31 13.54 1.31
C LYS A 55 -1.33 12.09 0.84
N LEU A 56 -0.97 11.90 -0.42
CA LEU A 56 -1.03 10.63 -1.13
C LEU A 56 0.37 10.16 -1.53
N TYR A 57 0.58 8.85 -1.47
CA TYR A 57 1.70 8.17 -2.11
C TYR A 57 1.13 7.08 -3.00
N VAL A 58 1.40 7.17 -4.30
CA VAL A 58 1.13 6.10 -5.27
C VAL A 58 2.38 5.24 -5.38
N GLY A 59 2.21 3.93 -5.44
CA GLY A 59 3.33 3.03 -5.68
C GLY A 59 2.92 1.84 -6.54
N SER A 60 3.89 1.24 -7.20
CA SER A 60 3.72 -0.03 -7.92
C SER A 60 4.40 -1.19 -7.22
N ALA A 61 3.82 -2.37 -7.43
CA ALA A 61 4.44 -3.65 -7.16
C ALA A 61 4.53 -4.41 -8.49
N THR A 62 5.75 -4.78 -8.87
CA THR A 62 6.06 -5.48 -10.11
C THR A 62 6.91 -6.72 -9.83
N SER A 63 7.18 -7.53 -10.85
CA SER A 63 8.13 -8.64 -10.67
C SER A 63 9.52 -8.13 -10.31
N MET A 64 9.94 -7.01 -10.92
CA MET A 64 11.21 -6.36 -10.64
C MET A 64 11.27 -5.65 -9.28
N SER A 65 10.18 -4.99 -8.85
CA SER A 65 10.14 -4.21 -7.60
C SER A 65 9.64 -5.00 -6.39
N LYS A 66 9.49 -6.32 -6.55
CA LYS A 66 8.91 -7.28 -5.59
C LYS A 66 7.38 -7.16 -5.55
N MET A 67 6.68 -8.29 -5.69
CA MET A 67 5.21 -8.39 -5.74
C MET A 67 4.50 -7.69 -4.57
N LEU A 68 3.17 -7.50 -4.69
CA LEU A 68 2.37 -6.66 -3.79
C LEU A 68 2.54 -7.01 -2.31
N LEU A 69 2.46 -8.30 -1.96
CA LEU A 69 2.66 -8.75 -0.58
C LEU A 69 4.02 -8.28 -0.02
N THR A 70 5.10 -8.38 -0.81
CA THR A 70 6.43 -7.97 -0.38
C THR A 70 6.53 -6.47 -0.17
N ARG A 71 5.96 -5.66 -1.07
CA ARG A 71 5.93 -4.19 -0.88
C ARG A 71 5.16 -3.83 0.38
N TRP A 72 3.98 -4.40 0.59
CA TRP A 72 3.16 -4.14 1.78
C TRP A 72 3.80 -4.63 3.09
N SER A 73 4.47 -5.78 3.06
CA SER A 73 5.28 -6.26 4.20
C SER A 73 6.41 -5.30 4.57
N ASN A 74 7.07 -4.68 3.58
CA ASN A 74 8.12 -3.70 3.87
C ASN A 74 7.56 -2.47 4.60
N TYR A 75 6.40 -1.94 4.16
CA TYR A 75 5.75 -0.84 4.87
C TYR A 75 5.30 -1.24 6.28
N VAL A 76 4.85 -2.48 6.49
CA VAL A 76 4.55 -2.98 7.84
C VAL A 76 5.81 -3.07 8.70
N ALA A 77 6.95 -3.43 8.13
CA ALA A 77 8.19 -3.58 8.86
C ALA A 77 8.82 -2.23 9.27
N ASN A 78 8.77 -1.21 8.40
CA ASN A 78 9.52 0.04 8.62
C ASN A 78 8.74 1.34 8.34
N GLY A 79 7.50 1.27 7.84
CA GLY A 79 6.64 2.42 7.57
C GLY A 79 6.88 3.14 6.25
N HIS A 80 8.05 2.97 5.62
CA HIS A 80 8.43 3.76 4.44
C HIS A 80 8.71 2.93 3.18
N GLY A 81 8.98 1.63 3.30
CA GLY A 81 9.19 0.73 2.17
C GLY A 81 10.39 1.11 1.27
N GLY A 82 11.31 1.92 1.80
CA GLY A 82 12.45 2.49 1.09
C GLY A 82 12.17 3.72 0.24
N ASN A 83 10.96 4.30 0.29
CA ASN A 83 10.61 5.47 -0.52
C ASN A 83 11.05 6.75 0.16
N LYS A 84 11.77 7.61 -0.56
CA LYS A 84 12.51 8.76 -0.02
C LYS A 84 11.67 9.66 0.89
N GLU A 85 10.56 10.21 0.41
CA GLU A 85 9.73 11.13 1.22
C GLU A 85 9.07 10.44 2.42
N LEU A 86 8.76 9.15 2.30
CA LEU A 86 8.24 8.36 3.42
C LEU A 86 9.34 8.05 4.45
N VAL A 87 10.59 7.86 4.03
CA VAL A 87 11.75 7.73 4.93
C VAL A 87 11.88 9.00 5.75
N THR A 88 11.95 10.16 5.09
CA THR A 88 12.02 11.46 5.76
C THR A 88 10.86 11.64 6.75
N LEU A 89 9.63 11.31 6.35
CA LEU A 89 8.47 11.39 7.23
C LEU A 89 8.62 10.51 8.49
N VAL A 90 9.11 9.28 8.33
CA VAL A 90 9.32 8.35 9.46
C VAL A 90 10.46 8.85 10.36
N GLU A 91 11.52 9.41 9.80
CA GLU A 91 12.62 10.01 10.57
C GLU A 91 12.16 11.23 11.38
N GLU A 92 11.30 12.07 10.81
CA GLU A 92 10.80 13.29 11.45
C GLU A 92 9.68 13.05 12.47
N ARG A 93 8.74 12.16 12.15
CA ARG A 93 7.50 11.95 12.93
C ARG A 93 7.49 10.65 13.72
N GLY A 94 8.44 9.76 13.46
CA GLY A 94 8.51 8.42 14.04
C GLY A 94 7.57 7.43 13.35
N PHE A 95 7.89 6.13 13.49
CA PHE A 95 7.09 5.09 12.87
C PHE A 95 5.65 5.01 13.42
N ASP A 96 5.43 5.35 14.69
CA ASP A 96 4.10 5.35 15.29
C ASP A 96 3.12 6.31 14.60
N TYR A 97 3.62 7.41 14.02
CA TYR A 97 2.81 8.29 13.20
C TYR A 97 2.18 7.55 12.01
N VAL A 98 2.97 6.74 11.29
CA VAL A 98 2.48 5.91 10.18
C VAL A 98 1.41 4.93 10.65
N LYS A 99 1.65 4.27 11.79
CA LYS A 99 0.73 3.25 12.33
C LYS A 99 -0.67 3.81 12.62
N VAL A 100 -0.73 5.08 13.00
CA VAL A 100 -2.00 5.79 13.32
C VAL A 100 -2.66 6.33 12.05
N ASN A 101 -1.87 6.91 11.14
CA ASN A 101 -2.40 7.78 10.10
C ASN A 101 -2.56 7.11 8.73
N PHE A 102 -1.80 6.07 8.42
CA PHE A 102 -1.78 5.51 7.06
C PHE A 102 -2.94 4.56 6.77
N GLN A 103 -3.42 4.64 5.53
CA GLN A 103 -4.38 3.72 4.92
C GLN A 103 -3.85 3.23 3.58
N TYR A 104 -4.02 1.94 3.31
CA TYR A 104 -3.53 1.24 2.12
C TYR A 104 -4.72 0.79 1.26
N LYS A 105 -4.64 1.04 -0.04
CA LYS A 105 -5.64 0.64 -1.04
C LYS A 105 -4.97 0.08 -2.28
N VAL A 106 -5.65 -0.81 -2.99
CA VAL A 106 -5.27 -1.18 -4.36
C VAL A 106 -6.06 -0.28 -5.31
N LEU A 107 -5.37 0.32 -6.29
CA LEU A 107 -6.00 1.08 -7.37
C LEU A 107 -6.25 0.19 -8.58
N GLU A 108 -5.23 -0.58 -8.96
CA GLU A 108 -5.28 -1.50 -10.09
C GLU A 108 -4.49 -2.77 -9.72
N ASN A 109 -4.99 -3.95 -10.10
CA ASN A 109 -4.30 -5.22 -9.90
C ASN A 109 -4.09 -5.94 -11.24
N TYR A 110 -2.97 -6.64 -11.36
CA TYR A 110 -2.59 -7.38 -12.55
C TYR A 110 -2.02 -8.74 -12.16
N ASN A 111 -2.31 -9.74 -12.99
CA ASN A 111 -1.66 -11.04 -12.83
C ASN A 111 -0.14 -10.92 -13.07
N GLY A 112 0.64 -11.85 -12.51
CA GLY A 112 2.10 -11.83 -12.59
C GLY A 112 2.71 -11.91 -13.99
N LYS A 113 1.93 -12.23 -15.04
CA LYS A 113 2.41 -12.34 -16.43
C LYS A 113 2.36 -11.01 -17.20
N VAL A 114 1.64 -10.01 -16.68
CA VAL A 114 1.56 -8.68 -17.31
C VAL A 114 2.94 -8.02 -17.31
N ASP A 115 3.32 -7.33 -18.39
CA ASP A 115 4.60 -6.64 -18.50
C ASP A 115 4.74 -5.56 -17.40
N ASP A 116 5.88 -5.56 -16.71
CA ASP A 116 6.20 -4.56 -15.68
C ASP A 116 6.13 -3.13 -16.24
N LYS A 117 6.46 -2.94 -17.52
CA LYS A 117 6.36 -1.63 -18.19
C LYS A 117 4.95 -1.07 -18.16
N LEU A 118 3.94 -1.91 -18.35
CA LEU A 118 2.54 -1.47 -18.29
C LEU A 118 2.20 -0.99 -16.87
N VAL A 119 2.59 -1.75 -15.85
CA VAL A 119 2.29 -1.41 -14.45
C VAL A 119 2.96 -0.09 -14.06
N LEU A 120 4.21 0.14 -14.49
CA LEU A 120 4.93 1.40 -14.27
C LEU A 120 4.28 2.59 -15.01
N GLN A 121 3.77 2.37 -16.23
CA GLN A 121 3.01 3.40 -16.93
C GLN A 121 1.71 3.76 -16.19
N ARG A 122 1.03 2.76 -15.61
CA ARG A 122 -0.21 2.96 -14.84
C ARG A 122 0.04 3.63 -13.48
N GLU A 123 1.18 3.35 -12.84
CA GLU A 123 1.66 4.10 -11.68
C GLU A 123 1.85 5.57 -12.03
N SER A 124 2.61 5.88 -13.08
CA SER A 124 2.85 7.27 -13.49
C SER A 124 1.56 8.01 -13.86
N TYR A 125 0.65 7.34 -14.56
CA TYR A 125 -0.68 7.87 -14.85
C TYR A 125 -1.45 8.20 -13.56
N SER A 126 -1.42 7.31 -12.56
CA SER A 126 -2.11 7.51 -11.29
C SER A 126 -1.48 8.64 -10.46
N GLU A 127 -0.15 8.75 -10.47
CA GLU A 127 0.59 9.85 -9.84
C GLU A 127 0.20 11.22 -10.42
N GLU A 128 0.04 11.30 -11.75
CA GLU A 128 -0.41 12.50 -12.45
C GLU A 128 -1.88 12.80 -12.14
N ALA A 129 -2.77 11.82 -12.30
CA ALA A 129 -4.20 11.99 -12.10
C ALA A 129 -4.58 12.38 -10.66
N LEU A 130 -3.82 11.87 -9.68
CA LEU A 130 -4.02 12.18 -8.25
C LEU A 130 -3.13 13.33 -7.76
N GLN A 131 -2.30 13.90 -8.64
CA GLN A 131 -1.34 14.95 -8.32
C GLN A 131 -0.43 14.64 -7.12
N SER A 132 -0.09 13.35 -6.93
CA SER A 132 0.64 12.90 -5.74
C SER A 132 2.10 13.34 -5.72
N ARG A 133 2.67 13.77 -6.87
CA ARG A 133 3.99 14.42 -6.93
C ARG A 133 3.96 15.85 -6.42
N GLN A 134 2.89 16.58 -6.69
CA GLN A 134 2.76 17.99 -6.32
C GLN A 134 2.28 18.17 -4.88
N PHE A 135 1.32 17.35 -4.46
CA PHE A 135 0.62 17.51 -3.18
C PHE A 135 0.80 16.32 -2.24
N GLY A 136 1.55 15.29 -2.66
CA GLY A 136 1.71 14.05 -1.91
C GLY A 136 3.16 13.77 -1.51
N TYR A 137 3.51 12.49 -1.49
CA TYR A 137 4.82 11.97 -1.10
C TYR A 137 5.57 11.28 -2.26
N ASN A 138 5.07 11.40 -3.50
CA ASN A 138 5.83 10.95 -4.67
C ASN A 138 6.89 12.01 -5.02
N SER A 139 8.13 11.58 -5.26
CA SER A 139 9.27 12.47 -5.56
C SER A 139 10.14 11.97 -6.71
N ASN A 140 9.58 11.07 -7.52
CA ASN A 140 10.16 10.45 -8.71
C ASN A 140 9.85 11.24 -9.97
#